data_AF-A0A9R1DHH1-F1
#
_entry.id   AF-A0A9R1DHH1-F1
#
_cell.length_a   1.000
_cell.length_b   1.000
_cell.length_c   1.000
_cell.angle_alpha   90.00
_cell.angle_beta   90.00
_cell.angle_gamma   90.00
#
_symmetry.space_group_name_H-M   'P 1'
#
loop_
_entity.id
_entity.type
_entity.pdbx_description
1 polymer ?
#
loop_
_entity_poly.entity_id
_entity_poly.type
_entity_poly.pdbx_seq_one_letter_code
_entity_poly.pdbx_strand_id
1 'polypeptide(L)'
;MEVEQWLHMANGDGENSYASNSRLQEKAMLETRPVLQGAVVELYRSLPARSTMVVADLGCSSGPNTLLLVSLVIGTISDHNREAEQEQPMELQFFLNDLPGNDFNLVFRSLDRLQKLTADRRPQYYVAGMPGSFYTRLFPCRSVHLFHSSYSLMWRSKVPDELSRGAYLNEESIYIGKSTPPAVIKLYQEEYQKDLSLFLTLRFNELVCGGHMVLTFLGRKSKDMLLHGEASSMWDLLAQALLSLVLKVYSILYRPNANLYISPRAIL
;
A
#
# COMPACT_ATOMS: atom_id res chain seq x y z
N MET A 1 2.56 -12.19 16.38
CA MET A 1 2.65 -12.66 14.98
C MET A 1 3.37 -11.57 14.21
N GLU A 2 4.46 -11.88 13.51
CA GLU A 2 5.18 -10.88 12.72
C GLU A 2 4.44 -10.66 11.39
N VAL A 3 3.56 -9.66 11.34
CA VAL A 3 2.74 -9.32 10.16
C VAL A 3 3.61 -9.13 8.92
N GLU A 4 4.81 -8.57 9.09
CA GLU A 4 5.77 -8.27 8.04
C GLU A 4 6.27 -9.49 7.24
N GLN A 5 6.21 -10.69 7.83
CA GLN A 5 6.62 -11.93 7.15
C GLN A 5 5.53 -12.49 6.23
N TRP A 6 4.26 -12.19 6.52
CA TRP A 6 3.11 -12.88 5.90
C TRP A 6 2.22 -11.95 5.08
N LEU A 7 2.26 -10.64 5.35
CA LEU A 7 1.50 -9.67 4.60
C LEU A 7 2.22 -9.35 3.29
N HIS A 8 1.71 -9.89 2.19
CA HIS A 8 2.12 -9.54 0.84
C HIS A 8 0.95 -9.74 -0.14
N MET A 9 1.06 -9.14 -1.31
CA MET A 9 0.10 -9.36 -2.39
C MET A 9 0.31 -10.72 -3.04
N ALA A 10 -0.70 -11.25 -3.73
CA ALA A 10 -0.59 -12.54 -4.42
C ALA A 10 0.53 -12.50 -5.48
N ASN A 11 1.51 -13.41 -5.33
CA ASN A 11 2.75 -13.45 -6.13
C ASN A 11 2.52 -13.91 -7.58
N GLY A 12 3.55 -13.71 -8.41
CA GLY A 12 3.55 -14.11 -9.82
C GLY A 12 2.71 -13.20 -10.73
N ASP A 13 2.52 -13.63 -11.97
CA ASP A 13 1.83 -12.91 -13.05
C ASP A 13 0.67 -13.71 -13.67
N GLY A 14 0.23 -14.77 -12.98
CA GLY A 14 -0.90 -15.59 -13.39
C GLY A 14 -2.26 -14.92 -13.15
N GLU A 15 -3.35 -15.63 -13.49
CA GLU A 15 -4.73 -15.13 -13.39
C GLU A 15 -5.13 -14.69 -11.98
N ASN A 16 -4.64 -15.37 -10.94
CA ASN A 16 -4.95 -15.06 -9.53
C ASN A 16 -3.91 -14.14 -8.86
N SER A 17 -2.94 -13.63 -9.62
CA SER A 17 -1.90 -12.75 -9.07
C SER A 17 -2.40 -11.33 -8.85
N TYR A 18 -1.69 -10.58 -8.02
CA TYR A 18 -1.95 -9.15 -7.91
C TYR A 18 -1.65 -8.41 -9.20
N ALA A 19 -0.59 -8.79 -9.93
CA ALA A 19 -0.19 -8.16 -11.18
C ALA A 19 -1.32 -8.16 -12.23
N SER A 20 -2.16 -9.19 -12.25
CA SER A 20 -3.31 -9.32 -13.15
C SER A 20 -4.62 -8.71 -12.61
N ASN A 21 -4.68 -8.36 -11.32
CA ASN A 21 -5.91 -7.94 -10.62
C ASN A 21 -5.80 -6.56 -9.93
N SER A 22 -4.81 -5.73 -10.29
CA SER A 22 -4.54 -4.44 -9.64
C SER A 22 -5.06 -3.20 -10.37
N ARG A 23 -6.12 -3.36 -11.19
CA ARG A 23 -6.67 -2.28 -12.05
C ARG A 23 -7.29 -1.12 -11.27
N LEU A 24 -7.85 -1.38 -10.09
CA LEU A 24 -8.40 -0.33 -9.23
C LEU A 24 -7.29 0.62 -8.75
N GLN A 25 -6.17 0.05 -8.31
CA GLN A 25 -5.00 0.76 -7.86
C GLN A 25 -4.31 1.51 -9.02
N GLU A 26 -4.29 0.92 -10.21
CA GLU A 26 -3.83 1.59 -11.44
C GLU A 26 -4.68 2.84 -11.74
N LYS A 27 -6.02 2.70 -11.71
CA LYS A 27 -6.94 3.82 -11.94
C LYS A 27 -6.74 4.93 -10.91
N ALA A 28 -6.59 4.59 -9.63
CA ALA A 28 -6.31 5.58 -8.59
C ALA A 28 -4.99 6.33 -8.85
N MET A 29 -3.94 5.62 -9.28
CA MET A 29 -2.67 6.25 -9.66
C MET A 29 -2.86 7.24 -10.82
N LEU A 30 -3.62 6.87 -11.85
CA LEU A 30 -3.93 7.73 -12.99
C LEU A 30 -4.77 8.95 -12.60
N GLU A 31 -5.73 8.81 -11.68
CA GLU A 31 -6.53 9.94 -11.15
C GLU A 31 -5.65 10.91 -10.36
N THR A 32 -4.68 10.41 -9.59
CA THR A 32 -3.74 11.24 -8.83
C THR A 32 -2.53 11.71 -9.63
N ARG A 33 -2.43 11.33 -10.91
CA ARG A 33 -1.31 11.70 -11.80
C ARG A 33 -1.03 13.21 -11.79
N PRO A 34 -2.01 14.13 -11.90
CA PRO A 34 -1.70 15.56 -11.92
C PRO A 34 -0.98 16.05 -10.65
N VAL A 35 -1.32 15.48 -9.48
CA VAL A 35 -0.67 15.80 -8.20
C VAL A 35 0.78 15.34 -8.21
N LEU A 36 1.04 14.11 -8.68
CA LEU A 36 2.39 13.59 -8.85
C LEU A 36 3.21 14.45 -9.82
N GLN A 37 2.64 14.80 -10.97
CA GLN A 37 3.35 15.58 -11.98
C GLN A 37 3.73 16.97 -11.47
N GLY A 38 2.81 17.65 -10.77
CA GLY A 38 3.10 18.93 -10.13
C GLY A 38 4.26 18.83 -9.15
N ALA A 39 4.21 17.85 -8.25
CA ALA A 39 5.26 17.62 -7.25
C ALA A 39 6.63 17.32 -7.89
N VAL A 40 6.66 16.51 -8.96
CA VAL A 40 7.90 16.18 -9.70
C VAL A 40 8.48 17.41 -10.38
N VAL A 41 7.64 18.22 -11.04
CA VAL A 41 8.07 19.43 -11.74
C VAL A 41 8.63 20.47 -10.76
N GLU A 42 7.99 20.66 -9.61
CA GLU A 42 8.48 21.56 -8.55
C GLU A 42 9.84 21.11 -8.01
N LEU A 43 9.99 19.82 -7.70
CA LEU A 43 11.27 19.26 -7.27
C LEU A 43 12.34 19.43 -8.33
N TYR A 44 12.02 19.10 -9.59
CA TYR A 44 12.95 19.21 -10.70
C TYR A 44 13.52 20.63 -10.85
N ARG A 45 12.66 21.65 -10.76
CA ARG A 45 13.07 23.07 -10.85
C ARG A 45 13.87 23.54 -9.65
N SER A 46 13.61 22.98 -8.47
CA SER A 46 14.30 23.34 -7.23
C SER A 46 15.71 22.75 -7.12
N LEU A 47 15.96 21.66 -7.84
CA LEU A 47 17.22 20.94 -7.75
C LEU A 47 18.30 21.54 -8.66
N PRO A 48 19.58 21.58 -8.23
CA PRO A 48 20.67 22.01 -9.09
C PRO A 48 20.86 21.09 -10.30
N ALA A 49 21.39 21.64 -11.39
CA ALA A 49 21.85 20.83 -12.51
C ALA A 49 22.94 19.84 -12.06
N ARG A 50 22.99 18.67 -12.71
CA ARG A 50 23.88 17.54 -12.41
C ARG A 50 23.70 16.94 -11.01
N SER A 51 22.49 17.04 -10.46
CA SER A 51 22.10 16.37 -9.23
C SER A 51 21.37 15.05 -9.50
N THR A 52 21.12 14.29 -8.43
CA THR A 52 20.30 13.08 -8.46
C THR A 52 19.00 13.32 -7.72
N MET A 53 17.85 13.15 -8.38
CA MET A 53 16.56 13.10 -7.71
C MET A 53 16.29 11.67 -7.23
N VAL A 54 16.10 11.51 -5.93
CA VAL A 54 15.80 10.23 -5.28
C VAL A 54 14.31 10.12 -5.03
N VAL A 55 13.69 9.11 -5.61
CA VAL A 55 12.26 8.80 -5.49
C VAL A 55 12.10 7.44 -4.83
N ALA A 56 11.22 7.33 -3.84
CA ALA A 56 10.92 6.06 -3.18
C ALA A 56 9.42 5.75 -3.25
N ASP A 57 9.09 4.57 -3.78
CA ASP A 57 7.73 4.02 -3.81
C ASP A 57 7.54 3.08 -2.63
N LEU A 58 6.71 3.46 -1.66
CA LEU A 58 6.51 2.75 -0.41
C LEU A 58 5.26 1.85 -0.48
N GLY A 59 5.48 0.54 -0.47
CA GLY A 59 4.46 -0.48 -0.75
C GLY A 59 4.26 -0.67 -2.25
N CYS A 60 5.34 -0.97 -2.98
CA CYS A 60 5.35 -1.07 -4.43
C CYS A 60 4.63 -2.33 -4.97
N SER A 61 4.44 -3.35 -4.14
CA SER A 61 3.95 -4.68 -4.51
C SER A 61 4.80 -5.30 -5.62
N SER A 62 4.22 -6.24 -6.38
CA SER A 62 4.85 -6.98 -7.48
C SER A 62 4.19 -6.71 -8.85
N GLY A 63 3.16 -5.88 -8.88
CA GLY A 63 2.37 -5.57 -10.08
C GLY A 63 2.94 -4.46 -10.97
N PRO A 64 2.34 -4.21 -12.15
CA PRO A 64 2.82 -3.23 -13.12
C PRO A 64 2.74 -1.77 -12.61
N ASN A 65 1.95 -1.52 -11.56
CA ASN A 65 1.67 -0.17 -11.06
C ASN A 65 2.92 0.57 -10.57
N THR A 66 3.89 -0.12 -9.97
CA THR A 66 5.14 0.55 -9.55
C THR A 66 5.97 1.03 -10.76
N LEU A 67 5.94 0.28 -11.87
CA LEU A 67 6.59 0.69 -13.12
C LEU A 67 5.85 1.86 -13.78
N LEU A 68 4.52 1.92 -13.62
CA LEU A 68 3.74 3.08 -14.05
C LEU A 68 4.21 4.34 -13.32
N LEU A 69 4.39 4.31 -11.99
CA LEU A 69 4.96 5.44 -11.25
C LEU A 69 6.32 5.88 -11.83
N VAL A 70 7.25 4.93 -12.02
CA VAL A 70 8.58 5.22 -12.56
C VAL A 70 8.47 5.90 -13.93
N SER A 71 7.64 5.36 -14.83
CA SER A 71 7.41 5.93 -16.16
C SER A 71 6.78 7.32 -16.11
N LEU A 72 5.86 7.58 -15.17
CA LEU A 72 5.22 8.87 -15.00
C LEU A 72 6.21 9.94 -14.55
N VAL A 73 7.11 9.61 -13.61
CA VAL A 73 8.16 10.54 -13.16
C VAL A 73 9.12 10.86 -14.30
N ILE A 74 9.64 9.84 -14.98
CA ILE A 74 10.56 10.02 -16.13
C ILE A 74 9.90 10.85 -17.22
N GLY A 75 8.68 10.47 -17.63
CA GLY A 75 7.93 11.15 -18.69
C GLY A 75 7.65 12.60 -18.36
N THR A 76 7.31 12.91 -17.10
CA THR A 76 7.05 14.29 -16.66
C THR A 76 8.28 15.19 -16.80
N ILE A 77 9.47 14.68 -16.44
CA ILE A 77 10.72 15.43 -16.60
C ILE A 77 11.06 15.60 -18.08
N SER A 78 10.94 14.54 -18.88
CA SER A 78 11.16 14.60 -20.32
C SER A 78 10.23 15.57 -21.03
N ASP A 79 8.93 15.56 -20.70
CA ASP A 79 7.95 16.47 -21.26
C ASP A 79 8.26 17.93 -20.86
N HIS A 80 8.62 18.16 -19.59
CA HIS A 80 8.97 19.50 -19.13
C HIS A 80 10.22 20.06 -19.84
N ASN A 81 11.26 19.24 -20.04
CA ASN A 81 12.47 19.65 -20.77
C ASN A 81 12.18 19.97 -22.24
N ARG A 82 11.30 19.19 -22.88
CA ARG A 82 10.89 19.45 -24.27
C ARG A 82 10.14 20.76 -24.39
N GLU A 83 9.24 21.06 -23.46
CA GLU A 83 8.46 22.31 -23.45
C GLU A 83 9.32 23.54 -23.15
N ALA A 84 10.35 23.39 -22.31
CA ALA A 84 11.25 24.48 -21.95
C ALA A 84 12.38 24.72 -22.98
N GLU A 85 12.52 23.86 -23.99
CA GLU A 85 13.68 23.80 -24.91
C GLU A 85 15.05 23.82 -24.19
N GLN A 86 15.07 23.34 -22.94
CA GLN A 86 16.24 23.36 -22.08
C GLN A 86 16.34 22.03 -21.34
N GLU A 87 17.45 21.33 -21.55
CA GLU A 87 17.76 20.10 -20.82
C GLU A 87 18.66 20.43 -19.63
N GLN A 88 18.21 20.14 -18.42
CA GLN A 88 19.10 20.07 -17.26
C GLN A 88 19.57 18.63 -17.09
N PRO A 89 20.89 18.38 -17.11
CA PRO A 89 21.40 17.04 -16.85
C PRO A 89 21.05 16.65 -15.42
N MET A 90 20.22 15.61 -15.23
CA MET A 90 19.82 15.10 -13.92
C MET A 90 19.78 13.58 -13.97
N GLU A 91 20.16 12.93 -12.88
CA GLU A 91 19.99 11.50 -12.71
C GLU A 91 18.78 11.20 -11.81
N LEU A 92 18.14 10.06 -12.02
CA LEU A 92 17.02 9.60 -11.18
C LEU A 92 17.41 8.30 -10.47
N GLN A 93 17.17 8.24 -9.16
CA GLN A 93 17.32 7.00 -8.39
C GLN A 93 15.96 6.63 -7.82
N PHE A 94 15.44 5.48 -8.22
CA PHE A 94 14.20 4.91 -7.71
C PHE A 94 14.51 3.83 -6.67
N PHE A 95 13.81 3.88 -5.56
CA PHE A 95 13.76 2.82 -4.56
C PHE A 95 12.35 2.24 -4.51
N LEU A 96 12.22 0.97 -4.85
CA LEU A 96 10.96 0.23 -4.78
C LEU A 96 10.93 -0.49 -3.44
N ASN A 97 10.15 0.00 -2.50
CA ASN A 97 10.06 -0.54 -1.14
C ASN A 97 8.80 -1.38 -0.98
N ASP A 98 8.95 -2.52 -0.33
CA ASP A 98 7.85 -3.34 0.17
C ASP A 98 8.36 -4.23 1.31
N LEU A 99 7.48 -5.00 1.93
CA LEU A 99 7.83 -5.97 2.95
C LEU A 99 8.72 -7.10 2.37
N PRO A 100 9.55 -7.76 3.20
CA PRO A 100 10.49 -8.78 2.73
C PRO A 100 9.85 -9.95 1.98
N GLY A 101 8.58 -10.26 2.25
CA GLY A 101 7.82 -11.32 1.59
C GLY A 101 7.31 -10.98 0.18
N ASN A 102 7.47 -9.73 -0.28
CA ASN A 102 7.03 -9.31 -1.61
C ASN A 102 7.84 -9.98 -2.74
N ASP A 103 7.20 -10.17 -3.90
CA ASP A 103 7.81 -10.77 -5.09
C ASP A 103 8.65 -9.74 -5.87
N PHE A 104 9.78 -9.34 -5.30
CA PHE A 104 10.76 -8.47 -5.97
C PHE A 104 11.36 -9.11 -7.24
N ASN A 105 11.38 -10.44 -7.32
CA ASN A 105 11.86 -11.13 -8.52
C ASN A 105 11.00 -10.78 -9.74
N LEU A 106 9.68 -10.76 -9.57
CA LEU A 106 8.77 -10.35 -10.62
C LEU A 106 8.96 -8.88 -11.01
N VAL A 107 9.14 -7.99 -10.02
CA VAL A 107 9.41 -6.56 -10.26
C VAL A 107 10.66 -6.40 -11.12
N PHE A 108 11.77 -7.04 -10.73
CA PHE A 108 13.04 -6.92 -11.44
C PHE A 108 12.99 -7.51 -12.86
N ARG A 109 12.33 -8.65 -13.06
CA ARG A 109 12.10 -9.21 -14.41
C ARG A 109 11.23 -8.30 -15.29
N SER A 110 10.37 -7.49 -14.67
CA SER A 110 9.48 -6.57 -15.39
C SER A 110 10.15 -5.25 -15.79
N LEU A 111 11.35 -4.95 -15.29
CA LEU A 111 12.09 -3.71 -15.63
C LEU A 111 12.43 -3.60 -17.13
N ASP A 112 12.56 -4.72 -17.85
CA ASP A 112 12.76 -4.70 -19.31
C ASP A 112 11.57 -4.07 -20.04
N ARG A 113 10.36 -4.17 -19.47
CA ARG A 113 9.15 -3.53 -20.02
C ARG A 113 9.21 -2.01 -19.87
N LEU A 114 9.83 -1.50 -18.80
CA LEU A 114 9.99 -0.07 -18.56
C LEU A 114 10.81 0.59 -19.67
N GLN A 115 11.83 -0.10 -20.20
CA GLN A 115 12.64 0.44 -21.29
C GLN A 115 11.81 0.74 -22.56
N LYS A 116 10.74 -0.02 -22.80
CA LYS A 116 9.81 0.19 -23.92
C LYS A 116 8.81 1.33 -23.67
N LEU A 117 8.60 1.71 -22.41
CA LEU A 117 7.60 2.71 -22.00
C LEU A 117 8.17 4.14 -21.92
N THR A 118 9.48 4.29 -21.99
CA THR A 118 10.15 5.61 -21.87
C THR A 118 10.68 6.08 -23.23
N ALA A 119 10.53 7.37 -23.53
CA ALA A 119 10.95 7.98 -24.79
C ALA A 119 12.49 8.03 -24.97
N ASP A 120 12.94 8.30 -26.20
CA ASP A 120 14.37 8.35 -26.59
C ASP A 120 15.20 9.40 -25.83
N ARG A 121 14.58 10.46 -25.31
CA ARG A 121 15.23 11.52 -24.53
C ARG A 121 14.84 11.48 -23.05
N ARG A 122 15.30 10.45 -22.36
CA ARG A 122 15.05 10.23 -20.93
C ARG A 122 16.29 10.55 -20.09
N PRO A 123 16.12 11.10 -18.87
CA PRO A 123 17.19 11.17 -17.88
C PRO A 123 17.79 9.78 -17.62
N GLN A 124 19.07 9.73 -17.26
CA GLN A 124 19.67 8.51 -16.76
C GLN A 124 18.97 8.12 -15.44
N TYR A 125 18.57 6.86 -15.32
CA TYR A 125 17.87 6.38 -14.13
C TYR A 125 18.38 5.03 -13.64
N TYR A 126 18.21 4.81 -12.34
CA TYR A 126 18.60 3.60 -11.63
C TYR A 126 17.44 3.14 -10.76
N VAL A 127 17.24 1.83 -10.65
CA VAL A 127 16.17 1.23 -9.85
C VAL A 127 16.79 0.25 -8.87
N ALA A 128 16.42 0.35 -7.59
CA ALA A 128 16.82 -0.56 -6.54
C ALA A 128 15.59 -1.04 -5.75
N GLY A 129 15.61 -2.30 -5.30
CA GLY A 129 14.64 -2.79 -4.32
C GLY A 129 15.10 -2.48 -2.89
N MET A 130 14.14 -2.18 -2.01
CA MET A 130 14.39 -1.87 -0.60
C MET A 130 13.42 -2.69 0.27
N PRO A 131 13.77 -3.93 0.66
CA PRO A 131 12.90 -4.75 1.49
C PRO A 131 12.88 -4.20 2.93
N GLY A 132 11.69 -4.01 3.48
CA GLY A 132 11.51 -3.57 4.86
C GLY A 132 10.19 -2.83 5.06
N SER A 133 9.73 -2.84 6.31
CA SER A 133 8.55 -2.09 6.70
C SER A 133 8.81 -0.60 6.67
N PHE A 134 7.97 0.14 5.95
CA PHE A 134 7.87 1.59 6.04
C PHE A 134 7.43 2.12 7.43
N TYR A 135 7.11 1.26 8.41
CA TYR A 135 7.02 1.66 9.82
C TYR A 135 8.37 1.59 10.55
N THR A 136 9.46 1.46 9.80
CA THR A 136 10.85 1.54 10.27
C THR A 136 11.65 2.58 9.45
N ARG A 137 12.89 2.84 9.86
CA ARG A 137 13.83 3.66 9.06
C ARG A 137 14.30 2.85 7.86
N LEU A 138 14.10 3.39 6.67
CA LEU A 138 14.49 2.77 5.39
C LEU A 138 15.67 3.51 4.74
N PHE A 139 15.82 4.80 5.03
CA PHE A 139 16.79 5.65 4.37
C PHE A 139 17.64 6.45 5.37
N PRO A 140 18.86 6.86 4.99
CA PRO A 140 19.62 7.87 5.71
C PRO A 140 18.83 9.17 5.88
N CYS A 141 19.26 10.03 6.81
CA CYS A 141 18.60 11.31 7.01
C CYS A 141 18.77 12.21 5.78
N ARG A 142 17.69 12.89 5.37
CA ARG A 142 17.69 13.87 4.26
C ARG A 142 18.28 13.31 2.95
N SER A 143 17.85 12.12 2.54
CA SER A 143 18.34 11.47 1.32
C SER A 143 17.26 11.23 0.26
N VAL A 144 15.98 11.40 0.59
CA VAL A 144 14.86 11.18 -0.34
C VAL A 144 14.23 12.51 -0.74
N HIS A 145 13.99 12.70 -2.04
CA HIS A 145 13.40 13.91 -2.59
C HIS A 145 11.89 13.79 -2.76
N LEU A 146 11.42 12.60 -3.14
CA LEU A 146 10.01 12.30 -3.31
C LEU A 146 9.67 10.95 -2.68
N PHE A 147 8.78 10.93 -1.71
CA PHE A 147 8.08 9.70 -1.35
C PHE A 147 6.77 9.61 -2.12
N HIS A 148 6.50 8.45 -2.70
CA HIS A 148 5.20 8.07 -3.22
C HIS A 148 4.70 6.85 -2.45
N SER A 149 3.41 6.79 -2.18
CA SER A 149 2.75 5.61 -1.61
C SER A 149 1.32 5.58 -2.10
N SER A 150 0.94 4.50 -2.77
CA SER A 150 -0.43 4.30 -3.25
C SER A 150 -0.96 2.95 -2.77
N TYR A 151 -2.10 2.96 -2.08
CA TYR A 151 -2.79 1.76 -1.60
C TYR A 151 -1.94 0.85 -0.69
N SER A 152 -1.05 1.45 0.11
CA SER A 152 -0.28 0.72 1.12
C SER A 152 -0.50 1.21 2.55
N LEU A 153 -0.72 2.51 2.77
CA LEU A 153 -0.86 3.08 4.12
C LEU A 153 -2.11 2.64 4.90
N MET A 154 -3.11 2.03 4.28
CA MET A 154 -4.24 1.46 5.01
C MET A 154 -3.89 0.16 5.76
N TRP A 155 -2.75 -0.46 5.44
CA TRP A 155 -2.22 -1.59 6.18
C TRP A 155 -1.52 -1.11 7.45
N ARG A 156 -1.91 -1.71 8.58
CA ARG A 156 -1.35 -1.39 9.90
C ARG A 156 -0.16 -2.29 10.21
N SER A 157 0.72 -1.82 11.09
CA SER A 157 1.87 -2.57 11.58
C SER A 157 1.45 -3.85 12.31
N LYS A 158 0.30 -3.82 12.99
CA LYS A 158 -0.26 -4.97 13.71
C LYS A 158 -1.78 -4.89 13.87
N VAL A 159 -2.36 -6.00 14.33
CA VAL A 159 -3.71 -6.02 14.90
C VAL A 159 -3.64 -5.40 16.29
N PRO A 160 -4.61 -4.56 16.72
CA PRO A 160 -4.65 -4.01 18.08
C PRO A 160 -4.45 -5.09 19.15
N ASP A 161 -3.62 -4.80 20.17
CA ASP A 161 -3.19 -5.80 21.16
C ASP A 161 -4.38 -6.34 21.97
N GLU A 162 -5.39 -5.51 22.22
CA GLU A 162 -6.64 -5.87 22.90
C GLU A 162 -7.45 -6.90 22.12
N LEU A 163 -7.44 -6.83 20.78
CA LEU A 163 -8.14 -7.79 19.91
C LEU A 163 -7.33 -9.09 19.74
N SER A 164 -6.00 -8.99 19.82
CA SER A 164 -5.10 -10.14 19.67
C SER A 164 -5.04 -11.03 20.92
N ARG A 165 -5.45 -10.51 22.09
CA ARG A 165 -5.39 -11.21 23.38
C ARG A 165 -6.60 -12.13 23.66
N GLY A 166 -7.37 -12.47 22.63
CA GLY A 166 -8.46 -13.45 22.72
C GLY A 166 -9.76 -12.90 23.33
N ALA A 167 -9.88 -11.58 23.48
CA ALA A 167 -11.17 -10.98 23.77
C ALA A 167 -11.99 -10.99 22.47
N TYR A 168 -13.10 -11.74 22.44
CA TYR A 168 -14.03 -11.84 21.31
C TYR A 168 -14.84 -10.54 21.15
N LEU A 169 -14.16 -9.39 21.07
CA LEU A 169 -14.79 -8.07 21.07
C LEU A 169 -15.39 -7.73 19.69
N ASN A 170 -14.99 -8.44 18.63
CA ASN A 170 -15.49 -8.27 17.27
C ASN A 170 -16.12 -9.58 16.76
N GLU A 171 -17.07 -10.13 17.51
CA GLU A 171 -17.75 -11.38 17.18
C GLU A 171 -18.25 -11.39 15.73
N GLU A 172 -18.11 -12.55 15.07
CA GLU A 172 -18.60 -12.81 13.70
C GLU A 172 -18.03 -11.90 12.60
N SER A 173 -17.02 -11.07 12.91
CA SER A 173 -16.39 -10.17 11.95
C SER A 173 -14.86 -10.25 12.00
N ILE A 174 -14.24 -10.05 10.84
CA ILE A 174 -12.77 -10.01 10.69
C ILE A 174 -12.23 -8.58 10.58
N TYR A 175 -13.12 -7.58 10.54
CA TYR A 175 -12.75 -6.16 10.46
C TYR A 175 -13.84 -5.23 11.02
N ILE A 176 -13.69 -3.92 10.81
CA ILE A 176 -14.71 -2.92 11.11
C ILE A 176 -15.85 -3.06 10.09
N GLY A 177 -17.00 -3.49 10.58
CA GLY A 177 -18.24 -3.67 9.84
C GLY A 177 -19.44 -3.00 10.52
N LYS A 178 -20.64 -3.29 10.01
CA LYS A 178 -21.89 -2.72 10.53
C LYS A 178 -22.17 -3.06 12.00
N SER A 179 -21.84 -4.26 12.43
CA SER A 179 -22.09 -4.77 13.79
C SER A 179 -20.93 -4.50 14.76
N THR A 180 -19.83 -3.91 14.29
CA THR A 180 -18.62 -3.75 15.11
C THR A 180 -18.87 -2.78 16.28
N PRO A 181 -18.58 -3.18 17.53
CA PRO A 181 -18.77 -2.31 18.68
C PRO A 181 -17.91 -1.03 18.60
N PRO A 182 -18.40 0.12 19.09
CA PRO A 182 -17.63 1.37 19.08
C PRO A 182 -16.25 1.26 19.75
N ALA A 183 -16.12 0.43 20.78
CA ALA A 183 -14.85 0.17 21.44
C ALA A 183 -13.81 -0.45 20.48
N VAL A 184 -14.22 -1.40 19.63
CA VAL A 184 -13.34 -2.03 18.62
C VAL A 184 -12.96 -1.02 17.54
N ILE A 185 -13.89 -0.20 17.08
CA ILE A 185 -13.61 0.87 16.12
C ILE A 185 -12.53 1.80 16.67
N LYS A 186 -12.63 2.16 17.96
CA LYS A 186 -11.66 3.02 18.64
C LYS A 186 -10.27 2.38 18.69
N LEU A 187 -10.16 1.08 18.97
CA LEU A 187 -8.88 0.36 18.98
C LEU A 187 -8.18 0.42 17.63
N TYR A 188 -8.91 0.18 16.53
CA TYR A 188 -8.34 0.32 15.18
C TYR A 188 -7.93 1.76 14.85
N GLN A 189 -8.68 2.76 15.32
CA GLN A 189 -8.34 4.17 15.12
C GLN A 189 -7.08 4.57 15.88
N GLU A 190 -6.96 4.15 17.14
CA GLU A 190 -5.79 4.41 17.98
C GLU A 190 -4.55 3.75 17.39
N GLU A 191 -4.65 2.53 16.86
CA GLU A 191 -3.52 1.86 16.21
C GLU A 191 -3.12 2.54 14.90
N TYR A 192 -4.08 2.89 14.04
CA TYR A 192 -3.79 3.63 12.80
C TYR A 192 -3.17 5.00 13.09
N GLN A 193 -3.60 5.69 14.14
CA GLN A 193 -3.03 6.97 14.53
C GLN A 193 -1.55 6.83 14.95
N LYS A 194 -1.21 5.79 15.71
CA LYS A 194 0.19 5.50 16.09
C LYS A 194 1.02 5.20 14.85
N ASP A 195 0.54 4.32 14.00
CA ASP A 195 1.21 3.90 12.76
C ASP A 195 1.46 5.08 11.82
N LEU A 196 0.43 5.88 11.53
CA LEU A 196 0.56 7.02 10.64
C LEU A 196 1.48 8.10 11.23
N SER A 197 1.41 8.35 12.54
CA SER A 197 2.31 9.30 13.21
C SER A 197 3.76 8.84 13.16
N LEU A 198 4.00 7.55 13.37
CA LEU A 198 5.32 6.93 13.27
C LEU A 198 5.84 7.02 11.83
N PHE A 199 5.02 6.63 10.84
CA PHE A 199 5.34 6.76 9.42
C PHE A 199 5.78 8.19 9.08
N LEU A 200 4.95 9.20 9.40
CA LEU A 200 5.25 10.60 9.09
C LEU A 200 6.53 11.08 9.79
N THR A 201 6.76 10.67 11.04
CA THR A 201 7.98 11.00 11.81
C THR A 201 9.23 10.42 11.15
N LEU A 202 9.16 9.16 10.71
CA LEU A 202 10.27 8.50 10.03
C LEU A 202 10.54 9.15 8.67
N ARG A 203 9.49 9.36 7.86
CA ARG A 203 9.63 9.99 6.53
C ARG A 203 10.15 11.41 6.63
N PHE A 204 9.72 12.19 7.61
CA PHE A 204 10.22 13.55 7.84
C PHE A 204 11.74 13.58 8.04
N ASN A 205 12.30 12.61 8.77
CA ASN A 205 13.75 12.54 8.99
C ASN A 205 14.52 12.16 7.73
N GLU A 206 13.91 11.37 6.85
CA GLU A 206 14.51 10.85 5.61
C GLU A 206 14.36 11.81 4.43
N LEU A 207 13.36 12.69 4.48
CA LEU A 207 13.04 13.67 3.45
C LEU A 207 14.05 14.83 3.46
N VAL A 208 14.49 15.26 2.28
CA VAL A 208 15.29 16.48 2.13
C VAL A 208 14.46 17.73 2.47
N CYS A 209 15.14 18.83 2.76
CA CYS A 209 14.46 20.13 2.87
C CYS A 209 13.82 20.49 1.52
N GLY A 210 12.52 20.79 1.50
CA GLY A 210 11.77 21.03 0.27
C GLY A 210 11.37 19.75 -0.49
N GLY A 211 11.59 18.56 0.08
CA GLY A 211 11.11 17.31 -0.50
C GLY A 211 9.59 17.19 -0.42
N HIS A 212 9.02 16.29 -1.23
CA HIS A 212 7.58 16.07 -1.33
C HIS A 212 7.17 14.65 -0.94
N MET A 213 5.91 14.51 -0.50
CA MET A 213 5.25 13.22 -0.35
C MET A 213 3.91 13.22 -1.06
N VAL A 214 3.67 12.22 -1.91
CA VAL A 214 2.39 11.98 -2.58
C VAL A 214 1.80 10.68 -2.05
N LEU A 215 0.74 10.79 -1.26
CA LEU A 215 0.15 9.68 -0.52
C LEU A 215 -1.31 9.47 -0.95
N THR A 216 -1.61 8.28 -1.45
CA THR A 216 -2.95 7.87 -1.91
C THR A 216 -3.34 6.60 -1.15
N PHE A 217 -4.40 6.64 -0.35
CA PHE A 217 -4.84 5.47 0.40
C PHE A 217 -6.34 5.48 0.63
N LEU A 218 -6.88 4.30 0.96
CA LEU A 218 -8.30 4.12 1.17
C LEU A 218 -8.76 4.92 2.40
N GLY A 219 -9.79 5.74 2.19
CA GLY A 219 -10.44 6.52 3.22
C GLY A 219 -11.95 6.39 3.15
N ARG A 220 -12.65 7.19 3.97
CA ARG A 220 -14.11 7.27 3.99
C ARG A 220 -14.56 8.73 3.92
N LYS A 221 -15.63 9.01 3.18
CA LYS A 221 -16.15 10.37 3.00
C LYS A 221 -16.88 10.91 4.24
N SER A 222 -17.54 10.05 5.01
CA SER A 222 -18.23 10.46 6.24
C SER A 222 -18.08 9.42 7.35
N LYS A 223 -18.35 9.85 8.59
CA LYS A 223 -18.35 8.97 9.77
C LYS A 223 -19.49 7.94 9.71
N ASP A 224 -20.62 8.31 9.11
CA ASP A 224 -21.83 7.50 9.03
C ASP A 224 -21.80 6.46 7.90
N MET A 225 -20.87 6.62 6.95
CA MET A 225 -20.65 5.69 5.85
C MET A 225 -19.71 4.55 6.27
N LEU A 226 -20.10 3.78 7.30
CA LEU A 226 -19.42 2.50 7.59
C LEU A 226 -19.55 1.51 6.42
N LEU A 227 -20.51 1.71 5.51
CA LEU A 227 -20.87 0.81 4.40
C LEU A 227 -20.65 1.38 2.99
N HIS A 228 -20.36 2.68 2.83
CA HIS A 228 -20.28 3.33 1.50
C HIS A 228 -18.85 3.63 1.04
N GLY A 229 -17.89 2.84 1.51
CA GLY A 229 -16.56 2.73 0.90
C GLY A 229 -16.34 1.28 0.44
N GLU A 230 -15.68 1.11 -0.70
CA GLU A 230 -15.39 -0.21 -1.31
C GLU A 230 -14.63 -1.16 -0.37
N ALA A 231 -13.91 -0.62 0.62
CA ALA A 231 -13.06 -1.40 1.52
C ALA A 231 -13.84 -2.13 2.63
N SER A 232 -14.74 -1.45 3.36
CA SER A 232 -15.46 -2.07 4.49
C SER A 232 -16.50 -3.07 4.01
N SER A 233 -17.16 -2.80 2.88
CA SER A 233 -18.08 -3.75 2.25
C SER A 233 -17.38 -5.05 1.82
N MET A 234 -16.14 -4.97 1.34
CA MET A 234 -15.35 -6.15 0.99
C MET A 234 -15.06 -7.04 2.20
N TRP A 235 -14.65 -6.44 3.33
CA TRP A 235 -14.35 -7.21 4.55
C TRP A 235 -15.61 -7.81 5.18
N ASP A 236 -16.75 -7.12 5.13
CA ASP A 236 -18.04 -7.65 5.58
C ASP A 236 -18.48 -8.87 4.75
N LEU A 237 -18.34 -8.80 3.43
CA LEU A 237 -18.66 -9.94 2.55
C LEU A 237 -17.72 -11.13 2.80
N LEU A 238 -16.43 -10.87 3.02
CA LEU A 238 -15.47 -11.92 3.37
C LEU A 238 -15.80 -12.56 4.73
N ALA A 239 -16.17 -11.75 5.74
CA ALA A 239 -16.62 -12.25 7.03
C ALA A 239 -17.84 -13.19 6.89
N GLN A 240 -18.83 -12.80 6.08
CA GLN A 240 -20.02 -13.62 5.82
C GLN A 240 -19.69 -14.92 5.09
N ALA A 241 -18.76 -14.89 4.13
CA ALA A 241 -18.30 -16.08 3.43
C ALA A 241 -17.61 -17.06 4.40
N LEU A 242 -16.74 -16.56 5.27
CA LEU A 242 -16.09 -17.36 6.31
C LEU A 242 -17.10 -17.93 7.31
N LEU A 243 -18.05 -17.12 7.78
CA LEU A 243 -19.12 -17.56 8.68
C LEU A 243 -19.96 -18.68 8.05
N SER A 244 -20.25 -18.58 6.75
CA SER A 244 -20.98 -19.62 6.01
C SER A 244 -20.23 -20.96 6.01
N LEU A 245 -18.90 -20.93 5.89
CA LEU A 245 -18.06 -22.13 6.00
C LEU A 245 -18.07 -22.72 7.41
N VAL A 246 -17.97 -21.87 8.45
CA VAL A 246 -18.04 -22.31 9.86
C VAL A 246 -19.38 -22.99 10.14
N LEU A 247 -20.49 -22.38 9.74
CA LEU A 247 -21.84 -22.94 9.90
C LEU A 247 -21.99 -24.27 9.14
N LYS A 248 -21.39 -24.39 7.95
CA LYS A 248 -21.41 -25.63 7.18
C LYS A 248 -20.69 -26.76 7.91
N VAL A 249 -19.48 -26.50 8.42
CA VAL A 249 -18.71 -27.48 9.20
C VAL A 249 -19.48 -27.88 10.47
N TYR A 250 -20.05 -26.92 11.18
CA TYR A 250 -20.88 -27.19 12.36
C TYR A 250 -22.07 -28.11 12.02
N SER A 251 -22.78 -27.84 10.92
CA SER A 251 -23.91 -28.69 10.48
C SER A 251 -23.50 -30.12 10.12
N ILE A 252 -22.26 -30.33 9.66
CA ILE A 252 -21.70 -31.64 9.33
C ILE A 252 -21.36 -32.40 10.62
N LEU A 253 -20.69 -31.72 11.56
CA LEU A 253 -20.23 -32.32 12.82
C LEU A 253 -21.38 -32.62 13.79
N TYR A 254 -22.41 -31.77 13.83
CA TYR A 254 -23.50 -31.83 14.80
C TYR A 254 -24.85 -32.19 14.17
N ARG A 255 -24.86 -33.08 13.16
CA ARG A 255 -26.12 -33.62 12.61
C ARG A 255 -27.00 -34.16 13.75
N PRO A 256 -28.33 -33.93 13.72
CA PRO A 256 -29.25 -34.25 14.81
C PRO A 256 -29.53 -35.76 14.91
N ASN A 257 -28.51 -36.56 15.22
CA ASN A 257 -28.61 -37.97 15.59
C ASN A 257 -27.65 -38.36 16.74
N ALA A 258 -27.07 -37.40 17.45
CA ALA A 258 -26.38 -37.65 18.70
C ALA A 258 -26.91 -36.68 19.77
N ASN A 259 -27.53 -37.25 20.82
CA ASN A 259 -28.07 -36.56 21.98
C ASN A 259 -26.98 -35.87 22.82
N LEU A 260 -26.40 -34.78 22.33
CA LEU A 260 -25.57 -33.87 23.13
C LEU A 260 -25.86 -32.43 22.69
N TYR A 261 -26.85 -31.84 23.35
CA TYR A 261 -27.07 -30.40 23.29
C TYR A 261 -25.97 -29.73 24.13
N ILE A 262 -24.94 -29.20 23.48
CA ILE A 262 -23.99 -28.28 24.12
C ILE A 262 -24.26 -26.90 23.53
N SER A 263 -24.46 -25.93 24.42
CA SER A 263 -24.80 -24.54 24.08
C SER A 263 -23.76 -23.93 23.13
N PRO A 264 -24.18 -23.25 22.04
CA PRO A 264 -23.28 -22.56 21.10
C PRO A 264 -22.39 -21.47 21.74
N ARG A 265 -22.70 -21.04 22.98
CA ARG A 265 -21.96 -20.02 23.73
C ARG A 265 -20.68 -20.51 24.41
N ALA A 266 -20.30 -21.79 24.27
CA ALA A 266 -19.20 -22.36 25.04
C ALA A 266 -17.84 -22.38 24.30
N ILE A 267 -17.77 -21.99 23.02
CA ILE A 267 -16.55 -22.10 22.20
C ILE A 267 -16.20 -20.79 21.46
N LEU A 268 -17.05 -19.77 21.56
CA LEU A 268 -16.69 -18.37 21.37
C LEU A 268 -16.50 -17.76 22.77
#